data_AF-A0A1G9X114-F1
#
_entry.id   AF-A0A1G9X114-F1
#
_cell.length_a   1.000
_cell.length_b   1.000
_cell.length_c   1.000
_cell.angle_alpha   90.00
_cell.angle_beta   90.00
_cell.angle_gamma   90.00
#
_symmetry.space_group_name_H-M   'P 1'
#
loop_
_entity.id
_entity.type
_entity.pdbx_description
1 polymer ?
#
loop_
_entity_poly.entity_id
_entity_poly.type
_entity_poly.pdbx_seq_one_letter_code
_entity_poly.pdbx_strand_id
1 'polypeptide(L)'
;MEKENDSNIISDREFLNLLQEAKRKDPAAILQLVNLFKEDILKVSRYIQLPAEDAVSMVTLEFLELIQGKNHDPIQDERHG
;
A
#
# COMPACT_ATOMS: atom_id res chain seq x y z
N MET A 1 24.20 6.07 18.02
CA MET A 1 23.35 4.87 18.14
C MET A 1 22.30 4.99 17.07
N GLU A 2 22.49 4.32 15.94
CA GLU A 2 21.50 4.26 14.86
C GLU A 2 20.64 3.02 15.11
N LYS A 3 19.37 3.24 15.47
CA LYS A 3 18.42 2.17 15.78
C LYS A 3 17.88 1.60 14.47
N GLU A 4 18.23 0.35 14.20
CA GLU A 4 17.47 -0.70 13.51
C GLU A 4 16.67 -0.25 12.28
N ASN A 5 17.37 -0.20 11.14
CA ASN A 5 16.76 -0.19 9.82
C ASN A 5 16.35 -1.62 9.41
N ASP A 6 15.47 -2.26 10.19
CA ASP A 6 14.92 -3.59 9.86
C ASP A 6 13.64 -3.45 9.03
N SER A 7 13.76 -2.72 7.92
CA SER A 7 12.76 -2.75 6.86
C SER A 7 13.23 -3.82 5.89
N ASN A 8 12.57 -4.98 5.84
CA ASN A 8 12.80 -6.10 4.91
C ASN A 8 13.58 -5.66 3.65
N ILE A 9 14.91 -5.83 3.68
CA ILE A 9 15.80 -5.32 2.64
C ILE A 9 15.65 -6.25 1.44
N ILE A 10 14.69 -5.96 0.57
CA ILE A 10 14.56 -6.61 -0.73
C ILE A 10 15.39 -5.82 -1.75
N SER A 11 16.02 -6.51 -2.68
CA SER A 11 16.70 -5.85 -3.79
C SER A 11 15.71 -5.22 -4.77
N ASP A 12 16.15 -4.22 -5.53
CA ASP A 12 15.35 -3.61 -6.59
C ASP A 12 14.78 -4.66 -7.57
N ARG A 13 15.57 -5.69 -7.88
CA ARG A 13 15.13 -6.76 -8.77
C ARG A 13 14.01 -7.59 -8.15
N GLU A 14 14.13 -7.92 -6.88
CA GLU A 14 13.09 -8.65 -6.15
C GLU A 14 11.81 -7.82 -6.03
N PHE A 15 11.95 -6.52 -5.76
CA PHE A 15 10.84 -5.59 -5.74
C PHE A 15 10.13 -5.51 -7.10
N LEU A 16 10.88 -5.38 -8.20
CA LEU A 16 10.29 -5.31 -9.54
C LEU A 16 9.55 -6.60 -9.92
N ASN A 17 10.11 -7.76 -9.57
CA ASN A 17 9.43 -9.04 -9.78
C ASN A 17 8.15 -9.14 -8.95
N LEU A 18 8.23 -8.77 -7.66
CA LEU A 18 7.09 -8.76 -6.76
C LEU A 18 5.97 -7.85 -7.27
N LEU A 19 6.34 -6.66 -7.77
CA LEU A 19 5.40 -5.70 -8.34
C LEU A 19 4.74 -6.25 -9.62
N GLN A 20 5.49 -6.96 -10.47
CA GLN A 20 4.93 -7.60 -11.68
C GLN A 20 3.92 -8.69 -11.33
N GLU A 21 4.20 -9.52 -10.34
CA GLU A 21 3.27 -10.58 -9.90
C GLU A 21 2.04 -9.99 -9.20
N ALA A 22 2.20 -8.94 -8.39
CA ALA A 22 1.07 -8.22 -7.79
C ALA A 22 0.15 -7.59 -8.86
N LYS A 23 0.71 -7.05 -9.95
CA LYS A 23 -0.05 -6.57 -11.12
C LYS A 23 -0.82 -7.67 -11.84
N ARG A 24 -0.35 -8.91 -11.77
CA ARG A 24 -1.06 -10.10 -12.26
C ARG A 24 -2.12 -10.61 -11.29
N LYS A 25 -2.36 -9.89 -10.19
CA LYS A 25 -3.28 -10.22 -9.10
C LYS A 25 -2.88 -11.49 -8.34
N ASP A 26 -1.59 -11.82 -8.32
CA ASP A 26 -1.10 -12.90 -7.47
C ASP A 26 -1.30 -12.54 -5.99
N PRO A 27 -2.09 -13.33 -5.22
CA PRO A 27 -2.43 -12.98 -3.84
C PRO A 27 -1.21 -12.97 -2.90
N ALA A 28 -0.24 -13.86 -3.13
CA ALA A 28 0.95 -13.95 -2.30
C ALA A 28 1.87 -12.73 -2.52
N ALA A 29 2.02 -12.29 -3.77
CA ALA A 29 2.75 -11.09 -4.12
C ALA A 29 2.08 -9.83 -3.55
N ILE A 30 0.76 -9.72 -3.67
CA ILE A 30 -0.01 -8.62 -3.06
C ILE A 30 0.22 -8.57 -1.55
N LEU A 31 0.08 -9.70 -0.86
CA LEU A 31 0.24 -9.75 0.60
C LEU A 31 1.68 -9.40 1.03
N GLN A 32 2.69 -9.91 0.32
CA GLN A 32 4.08 -9.56 0.58
C GLN A 32 4.35 -8.07 0.40
N LEU A 33 3.76 -7.47 -0.64
CA LEU A 33 3.94 -6.06 -0.95
C LEU A 33 3.23 -5.16 0.08
N VAL A 34 2.04 -5.52 0.55
CA VAL A 34 1.38 -4.84 1.68
C VAL A 34 2.22 -4.95 2.96
N ASN A 35 2.78 -6.13 3.25
CA ASN A 35 3.63 -6.31 4.43
C ASN A 35 4.92 -5.50 4.36
N LEU A 36 5.52 -5.37 3.17
CA LEU A 36 6.72 -4.57 2.95
C LEU A 36 6.50 -3.09 3.31
N PHE A 37 5.34 -2.54 2.97
CA PHE A 37 4.99 -1.13 3.22
C PHE A 37 4.10 -0.91 4.45
N LYS A 38 3.89 -1.94 5.29
CA LYS A 38 2.96 -1.89 6.42
C LYS A 38 3.23 -0.71 7.35
N GLU A 39 4.49 -0.47 7.70
CA GLU A 39 4.87 0.62 8.59
C GLU A 39 4.60 1.99 7.95
N ASP A 40 4.77 2.12 6.64
CA ASP A 40 4.49 3.38 5.93
C ASP A 40 2.99 3.61 5.77
N ILE A 41 2.21 2.56 5.50
CA ILE A 41 0.74 2.59 5.53
C ILE A 41 0.27 3.07 6.90
N LEU A 42 0.77 2.50 8.00
CA LEU A 42 0.44 2.92 9.36
C LEU A 42 0.85 4.38 9.62
N LYS A 43 2.05 4.80 9.20
CA LYS A 43 2.54 6.17 9.39
C LYS A 43 1.66 7.19 8.66
N VAL A 44 1.27 6.93 7.42
CA VAL A 44 0.44 7.82 6.59
C VAL A 44 -0.98 7.88 7.13
N SER A 45 -1.54 6.73 7.55
CA SER A 45 -2.91 6.64 8.07
C SER A 45 -3.16 7.55 9.28
N ARG A 46 -2.14 7.86 10.08
CA ARG A 46 -2.24 8.75 11.26
C ARG A 46 -2.63 10.20 10.91
N TYR A 47 -2.51 10.61 9.65
CA TYR A 47 -2.85 11.97 9.21
C TYR A 47 -4.26 12.06 8.62
N ILE A 48 -4.98 10.94 8.50
CA ILE A 48 -6.34 10.90 7.97
C ILE A 48 -7.32 11.06 9.13
N GLN A 49 -8.31 11.94 8.98
CA GLN A 49 -9.33 12.20 10.01
C GLN A 49 -10.44 11.14 9.97
N LEU A 50 -10.06 9.87 10.14
CA LEU A 50 -10.94 8.71 10.23
C LEU A 50 -10.53 7.83 11.42
N PRO A 51 -11.38 6.89 11.86
CA PRO A 51 -10.95 5.83 12.76
C PRO A 51 -9.71 5.11 12.20
N ALA A 52 -8.81 4.67 13.09
CA ALA A 52 -7.51 4.14 12.68
C ALA A 52 -7.64 2.92 11.74
N GLU A 53 -8.61 2.04 12.00
CA GLU A 53 -8.89 0.88 11.15
C GLU A 53 -9.33 1.32 9.75
N ASP A 54 -10.27 2.26 9.66
CA ASP A 54 -10.79 2.78 8.39
C ASP A 54 -9.71 3.50 7.59
N ALA A 55 -8.87 4.31 8.24
CA ALA A 55 -7.75 5.00 7.61
C ALA A 55 -6.74 4.02 7.01
N VAL A 56 -6.39 2.96 7.76
CA VAL A 56 -5.46 1.92 7.31
C VAL A 56 -6.05 1.15 6.13
N SER A 57 -7.34 0.79 6.20
CA SER A 57 -8.04 0.12 5.11
C SER A 57 -8.09 0.99 3.85
N MET A 58 -8.38 2.28 3.98
CA MET A 58 -8.39 3.24 2.88
C MET A 58 -7.02 3.33 2.22
N VAL A 59 -5.95 3.60 2.98
CA VAL A 59 -4.59 3.71 2.42
C VAL A 59 -4.15 2.41 1.76
N THR A 60 -4.48 1.26 2.36
CA THR A 60 -4.17 -0.05 1.77
C THR A 60 -4.90 -0.25 0.45
N LEU A 61 -6.18 0.13 0.36
CA LEU A 61 -6.97 0.03 -0.85
C LEU A 61 -6.38 0.89 -1.97
N GLU A 62 -6.17 2.19 -1.71
CA GLU A 62 -5.57 3.13 -2.67
C GLU A 62 -4.22 2.64 -3.18
N PHE A 63 -3.40 2.11 -2.27
CA PHE A 63 -2.10 1.55 -2.60
C PHE A 63 -2.21 0.35 -3.57
N LEU A 64 -3.14 -0.56 -3.32
CA LEU A 64 -3.39 -1.69 -4.20
C LEU A 64 -3.94 -1.25 -5.56
N GLU A 65 -4.82 -0.26 -5.60
CA GLU A 65 -5.36 0.27 -6.85
C GLU A 65 -4.29 0.94 -7.71
N LEU A 66 -3.38 1.71 -7.08
CA LEU A 66 -2.21 2.27 -7.72
C LEU A 66 -1.35 1.18 -8.37
N ILE A 67 -1.10 0.07 -7.67
CA ILE A 67 -0.34 -1.07 -8.21
C ILE A 67 -1.04 -1.67 -9.42
N GLN A 68 -2.37 -1.82 -9.35
CA GLN A 68 -3.19 -2.36 -10.43
C GLN A 68 -3.34 -1.40 -11.63
N GLY A 69 -2.77 -0.20 -11.56
CA GLY A 69 -2.88 0.82 -12.61
C GLY A 69 -4.32 1.34 -12.76
N LYS A 70 -5.13 1.19 -11.71
CA LYS A 70 -6.44 1.84 -11.64
C LYS A 70 -6.20 3.23 -11.08
N ASN A 71 -6.40 4.25 -11.91
CA ASN A 71 -6.45 5.62 -11.41
C ASN A 71 -7.80 5.79 -10.70
N HIS A 72 -7.86 5.47 -9.40
CA HIS A 72 -8.96 5.93 -8.56
C HIS A 72 -8.71 7.40 -8.26
N ASP A 73 -9.64 8.26 -8.70
CA ASP A 73 -9.63 9.69 -8.39
C ASP A 73 -10.66 9.89 -7.28
N PRO A 74 -10.26 9.86 -5.99
CA PRO A 74 -11.19 9.82 -4.86
C PRO A 74 -12.06 11.08 -4.76
N ILE A 75 -11.72 12.15 -5.49
CA ILE A 75 -12.47 13.41 -5.49
C ILE A 75 -13.76 13.34 -6.35
N GLN A 76 -13.95 12.30 -7.17
CA GLN A 76 -15.10 12.23 -8.08
C GLN A 76 -16.30 11.43 -7.55
N ASP A 77 -16.12 10.57 -6.56
CA ASP A 77 -17.18 9.66 -6.05
C ASP A 77 -18.19 10.40 -5.15
N GLU A 78 -17.74 11.41 -4.39
CA GLU A 78 -18.63 12.17 -3.48
C GLU A 78 -19.59 13.16 -4.16
N ARG A 79 -19.61 13.23 -5.51
CA ARG A 79 -20.55 14.11 -6.25
C ARG A 79 -21.81 13.43 -6.75
N HIS A 80 -22.01 12.15 -6.44
CA HIS A 80 -23.23 11.42 -6.78
C HIS A 80 -23.80 10.72 -5.53
N GLY A 81 -24.35 11.52 -4.63
CA GLY A 81 -25.19 11.08 -3.51
C GLY A 81 -26.32 12.07 -3.28
#